data_AF-A0A1G9SF69-F1
#
_entry.id   AF-A0A1G9SF69-F1
#
_cell.length_a   1.000
_cell.length_b   1.000
_cell.length_c   1.000
_cell.angle_alpha   90.00
_cell.angle_beta   90.00
_cell.angle_gamma   90.00
#
_symmetry.space_group_name_H-M   'P 1'
#
loop_
_entity.id
_entity.type
_entity.pdbx_description
1 polymer ?
#
loop_
_entity_poly.entity_id
_entity_poly.type
_entity_poly.pdbx_seq_one_letter_code
_entity_poly.pdbx_strand_id
1 'polypeptide(L)'
;MVPEMIKYMMKLKMLMISALILALNNVNAQQPVYRLNFDDFSFKEHLTPKDSAYYAVDLQQSQYVKGLSGKALDLSSNAILRRPVKLDKGILPEFTEKTSFSLQIWVKTIANARMGTPIMGNKIAEDGATIGWQIYTQENGAWALLLNDGKQRYDYKPTAERQRINDGNWHQILFTVQRETHEVWIYLDGKNIAIYNTPGFGSLETKFSTVIGGSDEKWEYGSNAQWNAFNGFVDEVKVWNRAISVTEVQKQYLQFFPDRTKEETIVPDHLKVFTWNIWHGGHRYGQAVGLERVIETIKSSNADIVGLVETYGSGAVIADSLGYYFYLISANLSIMSRYPILETVREFHPSNFGGVTLKLGPEKKLIYLNTWLNYLPDVDASIRQEKKNAPQLIKEEASTRHAEIKEILKKIDPYLKNTDRLPVIMGGDFNMGSHLDWIEDTKAIHYGLTVEWPESLEMLKAGFTDSYRKLHRNPLSDPGLTWGVRAAPTTDLYGLRDRIDFIYYKGKGLNPIESRVIDYHPVMFPSDHAALITIFQLKKD
;
A
#
# COMPACT_ATOMS: atom_id res chain seq x y z
N MET A 1 -23.69 43.60 -26.12
CA MET A 1 -23.34 42.30 -26.74
C MET A 1 -21.86 42.16 -27.10
N VAL A 2 -21.19 43.16 -27.68
CA VAL A 2 -19.76 43.06 -28.08
C VAL A 2 -18.76 42.87 -26.91
N PRO A 3 -18.93 43.49 -25.71
CA PRO A 3 -17.93 43.38 -24.64
C PRO A 3 -17.86 42.01 -23.95
N GLU A 4 -18.97 41.29 -23.83
CA GLU A 4 -19.01 39.97 -23.20
C GLU A 4 -18.40 38.88 -24.07
N MET A 5 -18.60 38.99 -25.39
CA MET A 5 -18.05 38.04 -26.36
C MET A 5 -16.52 38.10 -26.41
N ILE A 6 -15.93 39.30 -26.28
CA ILE A 6 -14.47 39.49 -26.19
C ILE A 6 -13.93 38.89 -24.89
N LYS A 7 -14.65 39.05 -23.77
CA LYS A 7 -14.28 38.45 -22.47
C LYS A 7 -14.32 36.92 -22.51
N TYR A 8 -15.29 36.34 -23.21
CA TYR A 8 -15.43 34.91 -23.38
C TYR A 8 -14.32 34.34 -24.28
N MET A 9 -14.01 35.01 -25.40
CA MET A 9 -12.91 34.62 -26.30
C MET A 9 -11.52 34.75 -25.64
N MET A 10 -11.30 35.74 -24.78
CA MET A 10 -10.07 35.86 -24.00
C MET A 10 -9.94 34.75 -22.96
N LYS A 11 -11.03 34.36 -22.27
CA LYS A 11 -11.03 33.21 -21.36
C LYS A 11 -10.77 31.89 -22.09
N LEU A 12 -11.34 31.70 -23.27
CA LEU A 12 -11.14 30.50 -24.09
C LEU A 12 -9.70 30.42 -24.63
N LYS A 13 -9.11 31.54 -25.05
CA LYS A 13 -7.69 31.62 -25.43
C LYS A 13 -6.77 31.38 -24.24
N MET A 14 -7.07 31.91 -23.06
CA MET A 14 -6.31 31.60 -21.83
C MET A 14 -6.39 30.11 -21.51
N LEU A 15 -7.58 29.50 -21.54
CA LEU A 15 -7.75 28.06 -21.30
C LEU A 15 -7.00 27.21 -22.33
N MET A 16 -7.02 27.58 -23.61
CA MET A 16 -6.27 26.87 -24.64
C MET A 16 -4.76 27.04 -24.48
N ILE A 17 -4.27 28.22 -24.09
CA ILE A 17 -2.84 28.45 -23.81
C ILE A 17 -2.42 27.68 -22.54
N SER A 18 -3.24 27.65 -21.50
CA SER A 18 -3.01 26.84 -20.29
C SER A 18 -3.01 25.34 -20.60
N ALA A 19 -3.94 24.87 -21.44
CA ALA A 19 -4.00 23.49 -21.90
C ALA A 19 -2.82 23.14 -22.83
N LEU A 20 -2.34 24.07 -23.65
CA LEU A 20 -1.15 23.90 -24.49
C LEU A 20 0.14 23.90 -23.66
N ILE A 21 0.23 24.70 -22.59
CA ILE A 21 1.36 24.68 -21.64
C ILE A 21 1.33 23.41 -20.78
N LEU A 22 0.16 22.92 -20.38
CA LEU A 22 -0.01 21.61 -19.72
C LEU A 22 0.30 20.45 -20.67
N ALA A 23 -0.03 20.57 -21.97
CA ALA A 23 0.30 19.58 -22.99
C ALA A 23 1.80 19.61 -23.36
N LEU A 24 2.43 20.79 -23.39
CA LEU A 24 3.87 20.94 -23.64
C LEU A 24 4.71 20.47 -22.44
N ASN A 25 4.21 20.62 -21.20
CA ASN A 25 4.84 20.03 -20.02
C ASN A 25 4.70 18.50 -19.96
N ASN A 26 3.76 17.91 -20.70
CA ASN A 26 3.58 16.45 -20.78
C ASN A 26 4.45 15.77 -21.87
N VAL A 27 5.25 16.51 -22.64
CA VAL A 27 6.06 15.94 -23.75
C VAL A 27 7.56 15.85 -23.44
N ASN A 28 8.04 16.40 -22.33
CA ASN A 28 9.38 16.10 -21.81
C ASN A 28 9.26 15.33 -20.50
N ALA A 29 9.28 14.00 -20.57
CA ALA A 29 9.71 13.21 -19.42
C ALA A 29 11.13 13.69 -19.07
N GLN A 30 11.25 14.53 -18.02
CA GLN A 30 12.55 15.03 -17.60
C GLN A 30 13.46 13.83 -17.30
N GLN A 31 14.63 13.85 -17.92
CA GLN A 31 15.67 12.83 -17.79
C GLN A 31 16.10 12.68 -16.32
N PRO A 32 16.58 11.50 -15.91
CA PRO A 32 17.16 11.34 -14.58
C PRO A 32 18.31 12.34 -14.37
N VAL A 33 18.43 12.87 -13.15
CA VAL A 33 19.54 13.77 -12.77
C VAL A 33 20.86 13.01 -12.60
N TYR A 34 20.79 11.69 -12.42
CA TYR A 34 21.94 10.80 -12.42
C TYR A 34 21.60 9.50 -13.15
N ARG A 35 22.52 9.01 -13.99
CA ARG A 35 22.43 7.71 -14.64
C ARG A 35 23.78 6.99 -14.58
N LEU A 36 23.74 5.71 -14.26
CA LEU A 36 24.86 4.78 -14.37
C LEU A 36 24.40 3.52 -15.09
N ASN A 37 24.90 3.34 -16.32
CA ASN A 37 24.59 2.23 -17.23
C ASN A 37 25.81 1.33 -17.52
N PHE A 38 26.94 1.57 -16.85
CA PHE A 38 28.21 0.82 -17.01
C PHE A 38 28.83 0.77 -18.43
N ASP A 39 28.20 1.40 -19.42
CA ASP A 39 28.73 1.54 -20.79
C ASP A 39 29.76 2.67 -20.87
N ASP A 40 29.38 3.84 -20.33
CA ASP A 40 30.18 5.06 -20.32
C ASP A 40 30.90 5.26 -18.98
N PHE A 41 30.65 4.37 -18.02
CA PHE A 41 31.28 4.42 -16.71
C PHE A 41 32.69 3.84 -16.77
N SER A 42 33.69 4.72 -16.82
CA SER A 42 35.07 4.34 -16.59
C SER A 42 35.34 4.29 -15.09
N PHE A 43 35.55 3.08 -14.52
CA PHE A 43 36.37 3.00 -13.33
C PHE A 43 37.75 3.55 -13.71
N LYS A 44 38.38 4.40 -12.89
CA LYS A 44 39.81 4.67 -13.11
C LYS A 44 40.51 3.33 -12.94
N GLU A 45 40.94 2.71 -14.02
CA GLU A 45 41.73 1.49 -13.99
C GLU A 45 42.94 1.74 -13.09
N HIS A 46 42.87 1.30 -11.85
CA HIS A 46 44.05 1.24 -11.01
C HIS A 46 44.75 -0.07 -11.35
N LEU A 47 45.49 -0.04 -12.46
CA LEU A 47 46.42 -1.10 -12.79
C LEU A 47 47.62 -0.96 -11.86
N THR A 48 47.56 -1.66 -10.72
CA THR A 48 48.75 -1.80 -9.87
C THR A 48 49.82 -2.49 -10.72
N PRO A 49 51.01 -1.88 -10.91
CA PRO A 49 52.09 -2.52 -11.63
C PRO A 49 52.37 -3.89 -11.02
N LYS A 50 52.62 -4.91 -11.85
CA LYS A 50 52.83 -6.29 -11.37
C LYS A 50 53.88 -6.37 -10.27
N ASP A 51 54.95 -5.62 -10.44
CA ASP A 51 56.09 -5.59 -9.52
C ASP A 51 55.81 -4.78 -8.23
N SER A 52 54.64 -4.15 -8.14
CA SER A 52 54.19 -3.34 -6.99
C SER A 52 52.93 -3.91 -6.32
N ALA A 53 52.34 -4.96 -6.87
CA ALA A 53 51.17 -5.63 -6.28
C ALA A 53 51.59 -6.47 -5.07
N TYR A 54 50.90 -6.28 -3.94
CA TYR A 54 51.15 -7.04 -2.72
C TYR A 54 50.27 -8.29 -2.67
N TYR A 55 49.01 -8.16 -3.08
CA TYR A 55 48.04 -9.26 -3.19
C TYR A 55 47.67 -9.52 -4.64
N ALA A 56 47.30 -10.77 -4.98
CA ALA A 56 46.83 -11.13 -6.31
C ALA A 56 45.58 -10.33 -6.74
N VAL A 57 44.78 -9.88 -5.77
CA VAL A 57 43.61 -9.04 -6.01
C VAL A 57 44.01 -7.65 -6.57
N ASP A 58 45.23 -7.17 -6.30
CA ASP A 58 45.74 -5.85 -6.74
C ASP A 58 45.92 -5.77 -8.25
N LEU A 59 45.97 -6.94 -8.89
CA LEU A 59 46.06 -7.13 -10.32
C LEU A 59 44.69 -7.29 -10.99
N GLN A 60 43.62 -7.39 -10.21
CA GLN A 60 42.27 -7.64 -10.71
C GLN A 60 41.50 -6.33 -10.90
N GLN A 61 40.57 -6.35 -11.84
CA GLN A 61 39.65 -5.25 -12.11
C GLN A 61 38.20 -5.71 -12.00
N SER A 62 37.29 -4.75 -11.82
CA SER A 62 35.86 -5.01 -11.90
C SER A 62 35.52 -5.65 -13.24
N GLN A 63 34.67 -6.68 -13.23
CA GLN A 63 34.26 -7.38 -14.43
C GLN A 63 32.89 -6.92 -14.89
N TYR A 64 32.66 -7.02 -16.19
CA TYR A 64 31.42 -6.59 -16.83
C TYR A 64 30.93 -7.69 -17.76
N VAL A 65 29.63 -7.92 -17.76
CA VAL A 65 28.94 -8.85 -18.66
C VAL A 65 27.98 -8.10 -19.56
N LYS A 66 27.33 -8.79 -20.50
CA LYS A 66 26.24 -8.20 -21.29
C LYS A 66 25.07 -7.83 -20.37
N GLY A 67 24.74 -6.53 -20.33
CA GLY A 67 23.65 -5.96 -19.55
C GLY A 67 22.29 -5.98 -20.28
N LEU A 68 21.36 -5.15 -19.80
CA LEU A 68 20.08 -4.89 -20.45
C LEU A 68 20.28 -4.15 -21.78
N SER A 69 21.18 -3.17 -21.74
CA SER A 69 21.82 -2.55 -22.89
C SER A 69 23.32 -2.50 -22.59
N GLY A 70 24.16 -2.91 -23.54
CA GLY A 70 25.60 -2.83 -23.38
C GLY A 70 26.15 -3.67 -22.21
N LYS A 71 26.79 -3.05 -21.22
CA LYS A 71 27.48 -3.70 -20.10
C LYS A 71 26.70 -3.62 -18.78
N ALA A 72 26.80 -4.66 -17.97
CA ALA A 72 26.39 -4.66 -16.57
C ALA A 72 27.58 -5.00 -15.68
N LEU A 73 27.64 -4.42 -14.48
CA LEU A 73 28.65 -4.75 -13.48
C LEU A 73 28.40 -6.15 -12.93
N ASP A 74 29.43 -7.00 -12.93
CA ASP A 74 29.39 -8.34 -12.34
C ASP A 74 29.93 -8.33 -10.91
N LEU A 75 29.03 -8.58 -9.95
CA LEU A 75 29.34 -8.83 -8.54
C LEU A 75 28.92 -10.24 -8.12
N SER A 76 28.60 -11.12 -9.08
CA SER A 76 28.15 -12.47 -8.81
C SER A 76 29.28 -13.35 -8.27
N SER A 77 28.95 -14.60 -7.92
CA SER A 77 29.95 -15.61 -7.56
C SER A 77 30.93 -15.96 -8.69
N ASN A 78 30.67 -15.52 -9.92
CA ASN A 78 31.58 -15.71 -11.06
C ASN A 78 32.61 -14.58 -11.19
N ALA A 79 32.40 -13.45 -10.50
CA ALA A 79 33.31 -12.32 -10.57
C ALA A 79 34.58 -12.59 -9.75
N ILE A 80 35.74 -12.44 -10.39
CA ILE A 80 37.05 -12.56 -9.72
C ILE A 80 37.21 -11.45 -8.67
N LEU A 81 36.70 -10.25 -8.97
CA LEU A 81 36.71 -9.11 -8.08
C LEU A 81 35.29 -8.55 -7.94
N ARG A 82 34.69 -8.79 -6.78
CA ARG A 82 33.36 -8.27 -6.42
C ARG A 82 33.50 -6.91 -5.76
N ARG A 83 33.57 -5.84 -6.56
CA ARG A 83 33.80 -4.46 -6.08
C ARG A 83 32.55 -3.59 -6.24
N PRO A 84 31.85 -3.24 -5.14
CA PRO A 84 30.76 -2.26 -5.15
C PRO A 84 31.21 -0.89 -5.67
N VAL A 85 30.26 -0.10 -6.17
CA VAL A 85 30.51 1.27 -6.65
C VAL A 85 30.05 2.27 -5.60
N LYS A 86 31.01 2.94 -4.98
CA LYS A 86 30.75 4.08 -4.09
C LYS A 86 30.71 5.37 -4.90
N LEU A 87 29.62 6.12 -4.75
CA LEU A 87 29.45 7.41 -5.41
C LEU A 87 30.06 8.52 -4.55
N ASP A 88 30.73 9.47 -5.18
CA ASP A 88 31.21 10.67 -4.49
C ASP A 88 30.03 11.50 -3.96
N LYS A 89 30.27 12.15 -2.83
CA LYS A 89 29.28 13.05 -2.23
C LYS A 89 28.95 14.19 -3.19
N GLY A 90 27.67 14.57 -3.25
CA GLY A 90 27.17 15.64 -4.11
C GLY A 90 26.88 15.23 -5.56
N ILE A 91 27.18 13.99 -5.98
CA ILE A 91 26.78 13.48 -7.30
C ILE A 91 25.26 13.25 -7.38
N LEU A 92 24.68 12.74 -6.29
CA LEU A 92 23.23 12.52 -6.19
C LEU A 92 22.53 13.76 -5.62
N PRO A 93 21.23 13.96 -5.94
CA PRO A 93 20.44 15.00 -5.30
C PRO A 93 20.32 14.74 -3.79
N GLU A 94 20.08 15.82 -3.03
CA GLU A 94 19.81 15.72 -1.61
C GLU A 94 18.44 15.06 -1.35
N PHE A 95 18.39 14.13 -0.40
CA PHE A 95 17.23 13.37 0.08
C PHE A 95 16.54 14.06 1.28
N THR A 96 16.38 15.39 1.20
CA THR A 96 15.76 16.19 2.26
C THR A 96 14.27 15.93 2.43
N GLU A 97 13.68 16.48 3.49
CA GLU A 97 12.23 16.49 3.73
C GLU A 97 11.45 17.39 2.75
N LYS A 98 12.13 18.18 1.92
CA LYS A 98 11.51 19.20 1.05
C LYS A 98 11.36 18.75 -0.40
N THR A 99 12.16 17.78 -0.84
CA THR A 99 12.25 17.40 -2.25
C THR A 99 11.87 15.95 -2.42
N SER A 100 10.88 15.70 -3.28
CA SER A 100 10.54 14.34 -3.74
C SER A 100 11.66 13.76 -4.59
N PHE A 101 11.86 12.45 -4.53
CA PHE A 101 12.89 11.78 -5.32
C PHE A 101 12.50 10.37 -5.70
N SER A 102 13.13 9.84 -6.75
CA SER A 102 12.93 8.47 -7.21
C SER A 102 14.28 7.81 -7.49
N LEU A 103 14.40 6.53 -7.14
CA LEU A 103 15.61 5.73 -7.30
C LEU A 103 15.26 4.42 -7.98
N GLN A 104 15.98 4.10 -9.06
CA GLN A 104 15.86 2.86 -9.80
C GLN A 104 17.20 2.13 -9.84
N ILE A 105 17.13 0.80 -9.78
CA ILE A 105 18.22 -0.10 -10.09
C ILE A 105 17.69 -1.34 -10.81
N TRP A 106 18.44 -1.84 -11.78
CA TRP A 106 18.20 -3.16 -12.34
C TRP A 106 19.17 -4.17 -11.77
N VAL A 107 18.63 -5.33 -11.40
CA VAL A 107 19.43 -6.43 -10.85
C VAL A 107 19.12 -7.74 -11.54
N LYS A 108 20.13 -8.58 -11.65
CA LYS A 108 20.00 -9.98 -12.03
C LYS A 108 20.90 -10.81 -11.13
N THR A 109 20.57 -12.07 -10.93
CA THR A 109 21.41 -12.99 -10.17
C THR A 109 21.73 -14.24 -10.98
N ILE A 110 22.62 -15.08 -10.47
CA ILE A 110 22.63 -16.50 -10.84
C ILE A 110 21.41 -17.14 -10.15
N ALA A 111 20.71 -18.04 -10.85
CA ALA A 111 19.53 -18.71 -10.27
C ALA A 111 19.88 -19.37 -8.92
N ASN A 112 19.06 -19.10 -7.90
CA ASN A 112 19.25 -19.52 -6.51
C ASN A 112 20.55 -19.03 -5.86
N ALA A 113 21.10 -17.90 -6.32
CA ALA A 113 22.20 -17.21 -5.64
C ALA A 113 21.85 -17.00 -4.16
N ARG A 114 22.86 -17.20 -3.29
CA ARG A 114 22.75 -16.84 -1.87
C ARG A 114 22.58 -15.33 -1.75
N MET A 115 21.60 -14.93 -0.97
CA MET A 115 21.17 -13.56 -0.73
C MET A 115 21.42 -13.16 0.73
N GLY A 116 21.11 -11.92 1.10
CA GLY A 116 21.31 -11.36 2.45
C GLY A 116 22.12 -10.07 2.48
N THR A 117 22.51 -9.52 1.32
CA THR A 117 23.38 -8.35 1.20
C THR A 117 22.65 -7.13 0.64
N PRO A 118 23.15 -5.90 0.89
CA PRO A 118 22.66 -4.68 0.23
C PRO A 118 22.78 -4.73 -1.29
N ILE A 119 21.80 -4.14 -1.98
CA ILE A 119 21.79 -3.88 -3.43
C ILE A 119 22.22 -2.44 -3.68
N MET A 120 21.62 -1.47 -2.99
CA MET A 120 21.96 -0.05 -3.12
C MET A 120 21.46 0.72 -1.91
N GLY A 121 22.24 1.65 -1.39
CA GLY A 121 21.79 2.51 -0.30
C GLY A 121 22.82 3.49 0.20
N ASN A 122 22.40 4.42 1.06
CA ASN A 122 23.24 5.43 1.72
C ASN A 122 23.33 5.18 3.24
N LYS A 123 23.37 3.92 3.67
CA LYS A 123 23.45 3.57 5.09
C LYS A 123 24.26 2.30 5.32
N ILE A 124 24.49 2.03 6.60
CA ILE A 124 25.16 0.82 7.08
C ILE A 124 24.33 -0.42 6.76
N ALA A 125 24.99 -1.53 6.37
CA ALA A 125 24.34 -2.81 6.15
C ALA A 125 23.82 -3.40 7.47
N GLU A 126 22.66 -4.06 7.43
CA GLU A 126 22.04 -4.76 8.58
C GLU A 126 21.66 -3.85 9.77
N ASP A 127 21.86 -2.54 9.67
CA ASP A 127 21.47 -1.58 10.70
C ASP A 127 20.18 -0.84 10.34
N GLY A 128 19.13 -1.15 11.12
CA GLY A 128 17.84 -0.48 11.00
C GLY A 128 17.75 0.89 11.65
N ALA A 129 18.74 1.29 12.46
CA ALA A 129 18.74 2.56 13.18
C ALA A 129 19.44 3.69 12.41
N THR A 130 20.32 3.38 11.46
CA THR A 130 20.99 4.39 10.63
C THR A 130 19.99 5.15 9.76
N ILE A 131 20.11 6.48 9.76
CA ILE A 131 19.34 7.39 8.88
C ILE A 131 19.72 7.14 7.42
N GLY A 132 18.71 7.09 6.55
CA GLY A 132 18.86 6.98 5.09
C GLY A 132 17.88 5.99 4.49
N TRP A 133 18.29 5.34 3.39
CA TRP A 133 17.53 4.31 2.68
C TRP A 133 18.43 3.16 2.19
N GLN A 134 17.90 1.95 2.09
CA GLN A 134 18.62 0.79 1.54
C GLN A 134 17.66 -0.18 0.86
N ILE A 135 17.99 -0.56 -0.36
CA ILE A 135 17.45 -1.72 -1.08
C ILE A 135 18.41 -2.87 -0.79
N TYR A 136 17.89 -4.02 -0.38
CA TYR A 136 18.70 -5.19 -0.05
C TYR A 136 18.00 -6.50 -0.42
N THR A 137 18.75 -7.59 -0.35
CA THR A 137 18.25 -8.95 -0.59
C THR A 137 17.95 -9.65 0.72
N GLN A 138 16.86 -10.41 0.75
CA GLN A 138 16.48 -11.26 1.87
C GLN A 138 17.03 -12.69 1.62
N GLU A 139 17.37 -13.41 2.68
CA GLU A 139 17.91 -14.79 2.59
C GLU A 139 16.98 -15.75 1.83
N ASN A 140 15.67 -15.51 1.87
CA ASN A 140 14.65 -16.29 1.17
C ASN A 140 14.64 -16.07 -0.36
N GLY A 141 15.43 -15.14 -0.89
CA GLY A 141 15.52 -14.82 -2.32
C GLY A 141 14.72 -13.60 -2.77
N ALA A 142 13.87 -13.05 -1.91
CA ALA A 142 13.16 -11.79 -2.17
C ALA A 142 14.07 -10.58 -1.99
N TRP A 143 13.59 -9.40 -2.40
CA TRP A 143 14.22 -8.12 -2.11
C TRP A 143 13.48 -7.40 -0.96
N ALA A 144 14.04 -6.31 -0.45
CA ALA A 144 13.40 -5.47 0.55
C ALA A 144 13.87 -4.02 0.47
N LEU A 145 13.06 -3.11 1.03
CA LEU A 145 13.35 -1.68 1.16
C LEU A 145 13.26 -1.26 2.63
N LEU A 146 14.25 -0.51 3.09
CA LEU A 146 14.27 0.11 4.41
C LEU A 146 14.50 1.61 4.28
N LEU A 147 13.60 2.39 4.86
CA LEU A 147 13.64 3.85 4.93
C LEU A 147 13.61 4.26 6.41
N ASN A 148 14.51 5.15 6.83
CA ASN A 148 14.59 5.59 8.22
C ASN A 148 15.09 7.02 8.31
N ASP A 149 14.32 7.92 8.93
CA ASP A 149 14.70 9.33 9.12
C ASP A 149 15.32 9.59 10.52
N GLY A 150 15.49 8.54 11.33
CA GLY A 150 15.98 8.61 12.72
C GLY A 150 14.88 8.77 13.77
N LYS A 151 13.62 8.99 13.36
CA LYS A 151 12.42 9.06 14.21
C LYS A 151 11.37 8.01 13.82
N GLN A 152 11.18 7.83 12.51
CA GLN A 152 10.24 6.93 11.88
C GLN A 152 10.99 6.01 10.93
N ARG A 153 10.54 4.75 10.88
CA ARG A 153 11.11 3.71 10.03
C ARG A 153 10.00 2.99 9.28
N TYR A 154 10.25 2.76 7.99
CA TYR A 154 9.37 1.98 7.12
C TYR A 154 10.15 0.84 6.47
N ASP A 155 9.66 -0.37 6.68
CA ASP A 155 10.18 -1.60 6.08
C ASP A 155 9.15 -2.16 5.09
N TYR A 156 9.61 -2.45 3.88
CA TYR A 156 8.88 -3.28 2.92
C TYR A 156 9.65 -4.59 2.72
N LYS A 157 9.04 -5.69 3.18
CA LYS A 157 9.61 -7.04 3.15
C LYS A 157 8.60 -8.00 2.52
N PRO A 158 8.52 -8.06 1.18
CA PRO A 158 7.65 -9.00 0.49
C PRO A 158 8.12 -10.45 0.64
N THR A 159 7.27 -11.40 0.24
CA THR A 159 7.56 -12.82 0.31
C THR A 159 8.30 -13.30 -0.95
N ALA A 160 9.03 -14.41 -0.83
CA ALA A 160 9.80 -14.98 -1.93
C ALA A 160 8.95 -15.85 -2.88
N GLU A 161 7.69 -16.11 -2.56
CA GLU A 161 6.75 -16.79 -3.45
C GLU A 161 6.32 -15.85 -4.59
N ARG A 162 6.20 -14.55 -4.32
CA ARG A 162 5.78 -13.55 -5.32
C ARG A 162 6.90 -12.67 -5.83
N GLN A 163 7.83 -12.25 -4.97
CA GLN A 163 8.82 -11.20 -5.30
C GLN A 163 10.27 -11.67 -5.18
N ARG A 164 10.50 -12.94 -5.48
CA ARG A 164 11.85 -13.47 -5.65
C ARG A 164 12.57 -12.72 -6.76
N ILE A 165 13.83 -12.37 -6.50
CA ILE A 165 14.74 -11.79 -7.50
C ILE A 165 16.00 -12.65 -7.73
N ASN A 166 16.14 -13.74 -6.97
CA ASN A 166 17.20 -14.73 -7.18
C ASN A 166 16.83 -15.83 -8.20
N ASP A 167 16.03 -15.51 -9.21
CA ASP A 167 15.47 -16.48 -10.17
C ASP A 167 16.27 -16.62 -11.48
N GLY A 168 17.34 -15.84 -11.64
CA GLY A 168 18.14 -15.81 -12.86
C GLY A 168 17.68 -14.81 -13.93
N ASN A 169 16.64 -14.02 -13.66
CA ASN A 169 16.12 -13.00 -14.57
C ASN A 169 16.54 -11.58 -14.14
N TRP A 170 16.37 -10.63 -15.06
CA TRP A 170 16.52 -9.21 -14.75
C TRP A 170 15.24 -8.68 -14.12
N HIS A 171 15.40 -7.91 -13.04
CA HIS A 171 14.31 -7.22 -12.34
C HIS A 171 14.60 -5.74 -12.21
N GLN A 172 13.55 -4.93 -12.39
CA GLN A 172 13.57 -3.50 -12.12
C GLN A 172 13.05 -3.25 -10.70
N ILE A 173 13.88 -2.69 -9.83
CA ILE A 173 13.47 -2.24 -8.50
C ILE A 173 13.47 -0.73 -8.49
N LEU A 174 12.37 -0.13 -8.05
CA LEU A 174 12.24 1.33 -7.99
C LEU A 174 11.38 1.73 -6.80
N PHE A 175 11.78 2.80 -6.12
CA PHE A 175 10.91 3.48 -5.17
C PHE A 175 10.95 5.00 -5.34
N THR A 176 9.85 5.63 -4.93
CA THR A 176 9.68 7.08 -4.96
C THR A 176 9.25 7.56 -3.58
N VAL A 177 9.96 8.54 -3.04
CA VAL A 177 9.51 9.30 -1.86
C VAL A 177 8.83 10.56 -2.37
N GLN A 178 7.52 10.67 -2.13
CA GLN A 178 6.68 11.82 -2.47
C GLN A 178 6.45 12.67 -1.22
N ARG A 179 7.14 13.81 -1.14
CA ARG A 179 7.03 14.74 -0.01
C ARG A 179 5.70 15.49 -0.01
N GLU A 180 5.15 15.79 -1.19
CA GLU A 180 3.90 16.55 -1.31
C GLU A 180 2.69 15.75 -0.83
N THR A 181 2.67 14.43 -1.09
CA THR A 181 1.62 13.52 -0.64
C THR A 181 1.98 12.76 0.64
N HIS A 182 3.19 12.94 1.17
CA HIS A 182 3.70 12.15 2.30
C HIS A 182 3.59 10.65 2.05
N GLU A 183 4.07 10.19 0.90
CA GLU A 183 3.96 8.78 0.53
C GLU A 183 5.27 8.21 0.02
N VAL A 184 5.39 6.89 0.15
CA VAL A 184 6.43 6.11 -0.52
C VAL A 184 5.75 5.15 -1.48
N TRP A 185 6.04 5.30 -2.76
CA TRP A 185 5.56 4.40 -3.81
C TRP A 185 6.65 3.40 -4.16
N ILE A 186 6.29 2.12 -4.21
CA ILE A 186 7.22 1.01 -4.36
C ILE A 186 6.85 0.22 -5.60
N TYR A 187 7.84 -0.12 -6.41
CA TYR A 187 7.66 -0.72 -7.72
C TYR A 187 8.59 -1.91 -7.94
N LEU A 188 8.07 -2.91 -8.64
CA LEU A 188 8.82 -4.04 -9.16
C LEU A 188 8.37 -4.29 -10.60
N ASP A 189 9.32 -4.43 -11.51
CA ASP A 189 9.09 -4.84 -12.90
C ASP A 189 8.01 -4.02 -13.63
N GLY A 190 8.12 -2.69 -13.53
CA GLY A 190 7.21 -1.76 -14.19
C GLY A 190 5.85 -1.58 -13.50
N LYS A 191 5.58 -2.28 -12.39
CA LYS A 191 4.31 -2.24 -11.67
C LYS A 191 4.46 -1.60 -10.30
N ASN A 192 3.49 -0.76 -9.90
CA ASN A 192 3.35 -0.40 -8.49
C ASN A 192 2.93 -1.65 -7.71
N ILE A 193 3.58 -1.93 -6.59
CA ILE A 193 3.26 -3.10 -5.74
C ILE A 193 2.79 -2.67 -4.35
N ALA A 194 3.26 -1.52 -3.87
CA ALA A 194 2.90 -0.98 -2.58
C ALA A 194 2.96 0.55 -2.56
N ILE A 195 2.12 1.14 -1.71
CA ILE A 195 2.13 2.56 -1.35
C ILE A 195 2.10 2.62 0.18
N TYR A 196 3.00 3.39 0.78
CA TYR A 196 3.01 3.63 2.22
C TYR A 196 2.66 5.10 2.46
N ASN A 197 1.65 5.36 3.29
CA ASN A 197 1.39 6.68 3.84
C ASN A 197 2.37 6.96 4.99
N THR A 198 3.13 8.04 4.86
CA THR A 198 4.27 8.38 5.72
C THR A 198 4.18 9.82 6.26
N PRO A 199 3.13 10.18 7.02
CA PRO A 199 2.96 11.53 7.54
C PRO A 199 4.09 11.92 8.48
N GLY A 200 4.65 13.11 8.28
CA GLY A 200 5.76 13.62 9.11
C GLY A 200 7.11 12.91 8.88
N PHE A 201 7.23 12.08 7.84
CA PHE A 201 8.48 11.42 7.51
C PHE A 201 9.52 12.43 7.01
N GLY A 202 10.64 12.49 7.71
CA GLY A 202 11.67 13.52 7.61
C GLY A 202 12.76 13.21 6.59
N SER A 203 13.89 13.91 6.77
CA SER A 203 15.05 13.82 5.89
C SER A 203 15.70 12.44 5.92
N LEU A 204 16.16 11.98 4.77
CA LEU A 204 16.97 10.77 4.60
C LEU A 204 18.44 11.12 4.30
N GLU A 205 18.80 12.38 4.54
CA GLU A 205 20.18 12.84 4.50
C GLU A 205 21.04 12.18 5.56
N THR A 206 22.28 11.90 5.18
CA THR A 206 23.17 11.09 6.01
C THR A 206 24.63 11.36 5.65
N LYS A 207 25.53 11.06 6.59
CA LYS A 207 26.97 11.21 6.37
C LYS A 207 27.54 10.14 5.45
N PHE A 208 26.81 9.04 5.24
CA PHE A 208 27.26 7.90 4.45
C PHE A 208 27.06 8.17 2.95
N SER A 209 27.95 7.61 2.15
CA SER A 209 27.88 7.71 0.69
C SER A 209 26.87 6.70 0.14
N THR A 210 26.29 6.99 -1.02
CA THR A 210 25.47 5.97 -1.71
C THR A 210 26.40 4.95 -2.35
N VAL A 211 26.19 3.68 -2.04
CA VAL A 211 26.93 2.55 -2.60
C VAL A 211 25.99 1.67 -3.40
N ILE A 212 26.44 1.24 -4.58
CA ILE A 212 25.77 0.33 -5.50
C ILE A 212 26.47 -1.02 -5.42
N GLY A 213 25.71 -2.06 -5.12
CA GLY A 213 26.20 -3.41 -4.88
C GLY A 213 26.81 -3.65 -3.50
N GLY A 214 26.57 -2.78 -2.51
CA GLY A 214 27.14 -2.89 -1.16
C GLY A 214 26.71 -1.75 -0.21
N SER A 215 27.50 -1.48 0.83
CA SER A 215 27.27 -0.43 1.84
C SER A 215 28.53 0.40 2.13
N ASP A 216 28.38 1.61 2.68
CA ASP A 216 29.46 2.62 2.80
C ASP A 216 30.57 2.27 3.81
N GLU A 217 30.32 1.35 4.72
CA GLU A 217 31.26 0.84 5.73
C GLU A 217 31.93 -0.47 5.30
N LYS A 218 31.45 -1.10 4.22
CA LYS A 218 31.97 -2.37 3.69
C LYS A 218 32.18 -2.30 2.16
N TRP A 219 32.54 -1.14 1.61
CA TRP A 219 32.78 -0.97 0.17
C TRP A 219 34.26 -1.05 -0.22
N GLU A 220 35.15 -0.92 0.76
CA GLU A 220 36.57 -0.69 0.53
C GLU A 220 37.28 -1.85 -0.17
N TYR A 221 38.34 -1.51 -0.88
CA TYR A 221 39.11 -2.49 -1.60
C TYR A 221 39.71 -3.56 -0.67
N GLY A 222 39.32 -4.82 -0.85
CA GLY A 222 39.82 -5.94 -0.05
C GLY A 222 38.80 -7.06 0.15
N SER A 223 39.05 -7.93 1.13
CA SER A 223 38.18 -9.06 1.48
C SER A 223 36.80 -8.60 1.98
N ASN A 224 36.76 -7.50 2.74
CA ASN A 224 35.53 -7.02 3.37
C ASN A 224 34.45 -6.62 2.34
N ALA A 225 34.81 -5.87 1.29
CA ALA A 225 33.84 -5.53 0.25
C ALA A 225 33.38 -6.73 -0.55
N GLN A 226 34.29 -7.65 -0.89
CA GLN A 226 33.93 -8.85 -1.63
C GLN A 226 33.00 -9.77 -0.82
N TRP A 227 33.17 -9.82 0.50
CA TRP A 227 32.31 -10.58 1.40
C TRP A 227 30.88 -10.03 1.43
N ASN A 228 30.74 -8.69 1.44
CA ASN A 228 29.45 -8.02 1.64
C ASN A 228 28.81 -7.50 0.35
N ALA A 229 29.48 -7.68 -0.79
CA ALA A 229 28.95 -7.27 -2.09
C ALA A 229 27.65 -8.03 -2.41
N PHE A 230 26.75 -7.35 -3.12
CA PHE A 230 25.61 -7.98 -3.78
C PHE A 230 26.06 -9.17 -4.61
N ASN A 231 25.37 -10.31 -4.51
CA ASN A 231 25.67 -11.51 -5.28
C ASN A 231 24.88 -11.55 -6.59
N GLY A 232 25.25 -10.69 -7.53
CA GLY A 232 24.57 -10.60 -8.82
C GLY A 232 25.15 -9.55 -9.75
N PHE A 233 24.38 -9.19 -10.75
CA PHE A 233 24.68 -8.21 -11.78
C PHE A 233 23.84 -6.96 -11.54
N VAL A 234 24.43 -5.79 -11.76
CA VAL A 234 23.75 -4.49 -11.61
C VAL A 234 23.83 -3.69 -12.90
N ASP A 235 22.73 -3.04 -13.27
CA ASP A 235 22.65 -2.20 -14.45
C ASP A 235 21.64 -1.05 -14.27
N GLU A 236 21.66 -0.08 -15.20
CA GLU A 236 20.64 0.94 -15.41
C GLU A 236 20.14 1.66 -14.13
N VAL A 237 21.10 2.08 -13.29
CA VAL A 237 20.83 2.89 -12.09
C VAL A 237 20.44 4.30 -12.51
N LYS A 238 19.30 4.77 -12.01
CA LYS A 238 18.78 6.10 -12.32
C LYS A 238 18.25 6.78 -11.06
N VAL A 239 18.51 8.09 -10.95
CA VAL A 239 17.98 8.93 -9.86
C VAL A 239 17.28 10.14 -10.43
N TRP A 240 16.13 10.48 -9.87
CA TRP A 240 15.37 11.69 -10.15
C TRP A 240 15.24 12.51 -8.87
N ASN A 241 15.33 13.83 -8.99
CA ASN A 241 15.01 14.81 -7.94
C ASN A 241 13.51 15.17 -7.94
N ARG A 242 12.67 14.21 -8.35
CA ARG A 242 11.20 14.31 -8.35
C ARG A 242 10.58 12.93 -8.18
N ALA A 243 9.29 12.94 -7.89
CA ALA A 243 8.44 11.78 -8.09
C ALA A 243 8.28 11.47 -9.60
N ILE A 244 8.31 10.19 -9.97
CA ILE A 244 7.95 9.73 -11.31
C ILE A 244 6.64 8.94 -11.24
N SER A 245 5.83 9.06 -12.28
CA SER A 245 4.50 8.43 -12.34
C SER A 245 4.58 6.93 -12.63
N VAL A 246 3.53 6.17 -12.28
CA VAL A 246 3.40 4.74 -12.62
C VAL A 246 3.60 4.50 -14.12
N THR A 247 3.07 5.38 -14.97
CA THR A 247 3.23 5.31 -16.44
C THR A 247 4.69 5.49 -16.87
N GLU A 248 5.43 6.40 -16.23
CA GLU A 248 6.87 6.57 -16.49
C GLU A 248 7.66 5.33 -16.06
N VAL A 249 7.38 4.78 -14.88
CA VAL A 249 8.02 3.53 -14.38
C VAL A 249 7.78 2.39 -15.37
N GLN A 250 6.53 2.19 -15.79
CA GLN A 250 6.17 1.16 -16.76
C GLN A 250 6.89 1.37 -18.10
N LYS A 251 7.00 2.61 -18.58
CA LYS A 251 7.73 2.94 -19.80
C LYS A 251 9.22 2.57 -19.69
N GLN A 252 9.86 2.82 -18.54
CA GLN A 252 11.26 2.41 -18.31
C GLN A 252 11.42 0.88 -18.36
N TYR A 253 10.46 0.13 -17.82
CA TYR A 253 10.46 -1.33 -17.88
C TYR A 253 10.31 -1.87 -19.30
N LEU A 254 9.30 -1.37 -20.01
CA LEU A 254 8.95 -1.80 -21.36
C LEU A 254 10.00 -1.45 -22.41
N GLN A 255 10.91 -0.52 -22.11
CA GLN A 255 12.07 -0.25 -22.95
C GLN A 255 12.92 -1.53 -23.16
N PHE A 256 13.03 -2.38 -22.14
CA PHE A 256 13.82 -3.62 -22.20
C PHE A 256 12.95 -4.87 -22.38
N PHE A 257 11.67 -4.80 -22.01
CA PHE A 257 10.72 -5.92 -22.09
C PHE A 257 9.41 -5.53 -22.82
N PRO A 258 9.46 -5.16 -24.11
CA PRO A 258 8.31 -4.62 -24.84
C PRO A 258 7.15 -5.62 -25.00
N ASP A 259 7.45 -6.92 -25.02
CA ASP A 259 6.45 -7.98 -25.18
C ASP A 259 5.60 -8.22 -23.92
N ARG A 260 5.97 -7.64 -22.77
CA ARG A 260 5.22 -7.73 -21.52
C ARG A 260 4.05 -6.72 -21.43
N THR A 261 3.67 -6.10 -22.54
CA THR A 261 2.64 -5.05 -22.63
C THR A 261 1.19 -5.52 -22.51
N LYS A 262 0.90 -6.83 -22.60
CA LYS A 262 -0.47 -7.34 -22.69
C LYS A 262 -0.96 -7.91 -21.37
N GLU A 263 -1.27 -7.04 -20.41
CA GLU A 263 -2.32 -7.38 -19.44
C GLU A 263 -3.65 -6.93 -20.05
N GLU A 264 -4.44 -7.89 -20.53
CA GLU A 264 -5.82 -7.61 -20.91
C GLU A 264 -6.54 -7.04 -19.69
N THR A 265 -6.95 -5.78 -19.78
CA THR A 265 -7.73 -5.14 -18.73
C THR A 265 -9.16 -5.68 -18.81
N ILE A 266 -9.40 -6.82 -18.18
CA ILE A 266 -10.75 -7.39 -18.08
C ILE A 266 -11.54 -6.51 -17.12
N VAL A 267 -12.56 -5.82 -17.65
CA VAL A 267 -13.53 -5.13 -16.80
C VAL A 267 -14.37 -6.20 -16.10
N PRO A 268 -14.37 -6.25 -14.75
CA PRO A 268 -15.10 -7.27 -14.04
C PRO A 268 -16.63 -7.06 -14.19
N ASP A 269 -17.36 -8.14 -14.44
CA ASP A 269 -18.83 -8.15 -14.36
C ASP A 269 -19.31 -8.09 -12.90
N HIS A 270 -18.50 -8.66 -11.99
CA HIS A 270 -18.77 -8.70 -10.55
C HIS A 270 -17.55 -8.22 -9.77
N LEU A 271 -17.79 -7.43 -8.73
CA LEU A 271 -16.77 -6.94 -7.81
C LEU A 271 -17.04 -7.45 -6.41
N LYS A 272 -16.11 -8.22 -5.84
CA LYS A 272 -16.18 -8.75 -4.48
C LYS A 272 -15.40 -7.86 -3.53
N VAL A 273 -16.10 -7.23 -2.60
CA VAL A 273 -15.51 -6.32 -1.61
C VAL A 273 -15.59 -6.96 -0.24
N PHE A 274 -14.45 -7.02 0.45
CA PHE A 274 -14.28 -7.65 1.74
C PHE A 274 -13.74 -6.62 2.74
N THR A 275 -14.32 -6.57 3.94
CA THR A 275 -13.81 -5.75 5.05
C THR A 275 -13.68 -6.59 6.32
N TRP A 276 -12.62 -6.38 7.09
CA TRP A 276 -12.39 -7.15 8.31
C TRP A 276 -11.46 -6.46 9.31
N ASN A 277 -11.89 -6.33 10.57
CA ASN A 277 -10.98 -6.15 11.69
C ASN A 277 -10.30 -7.48 12.03
N ILE A 278 -8.97 -7.55 11.86
CA ILE A 278 -8.20 -8.80 12.02
C ILE A 278 -7.56 -8.95 13.39
N TRP A 279 -7.86 -8.05 14.34
CA TRP A 279 -7.50 -8.13 15.75
C TRP A 279 -6.01 -8.38 16.04
N HIS A 280 -5.26 -7.31 16.37
CA HIS A 280 -3.80 -7.36 16.57
C HIS A 280 -3.03 -7.98 15.38
N GLY A 281 -3.44 -7.66 14.15
CA GLY A 281 -2.79 -8.13 12.93
C GLY A 281 -2.97 -9.62 12.64
N GLY A 282 -3.96 -10.27 13.27
CA GLY A 282 -4.18 -11.71 13.15
C GLY A 282 -3.27 -12.56 14.04
N HIS A 283 -2.49 -11.95 14.96
CA HIS A 283 -1.46 -12.69 15.72
C HIS A 283 -1.96 -13.31 17.02
N ARG A 284 -3.22 -13.08 17.43
CA ARG A 284 -3.74 -13.49 18.76
C ARG A 284 -3.81 -15.00 18.96
N TYR A 285 -3.95 -15.77 17.88
CA TYR A 285 -3.92 -17.23 17.90
C TYR A 285 -2.58 -17.81 17.44
N GLY A 286 -1.50 -17.05 17.66
CA GLY A 286 -0.12 -17.41 17.29
C GLY A 286 0.41 -16.47 16.21
N GLN A 287 1.69 -16.10 16.33
CA GLN A 287 2.28 -15.09 15.44
C GLN A 287 2.28 -15.52 13.96
N ALA A 288 2.72 -16.75 13.66
CA ALA A 288 2.67 -17.27 12.29
C ALA A 288 1.29 -17.86 11.96
N VAL A 289 0.81 -18.79 12.80
CA VAL A 289 -0.40 -19.58 12.52
C VAL A 289 -1.67 -18.74 12.48
N GLY A 290 -1.80 -17.72 13.34
CA GLY A 290 -2.96 -16.82 13.31
C GLY A 290 -3.00 -16.01 12.01
N LEU A 291 -1.85 -15.48 11.59
CA LEU A 291 -1.71 -14.74 10.34
C LEU A 291 -1.99 -15.63 9.11
N GLU A 292 -1.50 -16.88 9.12
CA GLU A 292 -1.80 -17.86 8.07
C GLU A 292 -3.30 -18.09 7.92
N ARG A 293 -4.04 -18.26 9.02
CA ARG A 293 -5.50 -18.43 9.00
C ARG A 293 -6.23 -17.19 8.47
N VAL A 294 -5.73 -15.99 8.76
CA VAL A 294 -6.25 -14.74 8.15
C VAL A 294 -6.05 -14.77 6.64
N ILE A 295 -4.85 -15.14 6.17
CA ILE A 295 -4.54 -15.26 4.74
C ILE A 295 -5.42 -16.32 4.07
N GLU A 296 -5.58 -17.50 4.68
CA GLU A 296 -6.44 -18.59 4.20
C GLU A 296 -7.90 -18.16 4.08
N THR A 297 -8.42 -17.48 5.11
CA THR A 297 -9.78 -16.94 5.12
C THR A 297 -9.99 -15.95 3.96
N ILE A 298 -9.07 -14.99 3.78
CA ILE A 298 -9.17 -14.02 2.68
C ILE A 298 -9.05 -14.71 1.32
N LYS A 299 -8.11 -15.66 1.15
CA LYS A 299 -7.97 -16.44 -0.09
C LYS A 299 -9.24 -17.21 -0.43
N SER A 300 -9.84 -17.88 0.55
CA SER A 300 -11.07 -18.66 0.36
C SER A 300 -12.27 -17.79 -0.06
N SER A 301 -12.30 -16.52 0.37
CA SER A 301 -13.34 -15.57 -0.02
C SER A 301 -13.24 -15.15 -1.50
N ASN A 302 -12.03 -15.26 -2.09
CA ASN A 302 -11.72 -14.81 -3.44
C ASN A 302 -12.14 -13.35 -3.68
N ALA A 303 -11.98 -12.48 -2.68
CA ALA A 303 -12.33 -11.06 -2.74
C ALA A 303 -11.41 -10.28 -3.69
N ASP A 304 -11.93 -9.29 -4.41
CA ASP A 304 -11.13 -8.46 -5.33
C ASP A 304 -10.55 -7.21 -4.66
N ILE A 305 -11.26 -6.69 -3.65
CA ILE A 305 -10.85 -5.56 -2.82
C ILE A 305 -10.99 -5.98 -1.36
N VAL A 306 -9.95 -5.71 -0.57
CA VAL A 306 -9.87 -6.09 0.84
C VAL A 306 -9.49 -4.83 1.63
N GLY A 307 -10.35 -4.38 2.54
CA GLY A 307 -10.01 -3.40 3.57
C GLY A 307 -9.80 -4.09 4.91
N LEU A 308 -8.68 -3.82 5.56
CA LEU A 308 -8.37 -4.40 6.87
C LEU A 308 -8.24 -3.31 7.93
N VAL A 309 -8.74 -3.64 9.10
CA VAL A 309 -8.64 -2.87 10.35
C VAL A 309 -7.78 -3.67 11.33
N GLU A 310 -7.07 -3.00 12.23
CA GLU A 310 -6.10 -3.60 13.17
C GLU A 310 -5.02 -4.43 12.48
N THR A 311 -4.44 -3.91 11.40
CA THR A 311 -3.47 -4.63 10.56
C THR A 311 -2.13 -4.86 11.27
N TYR A 312 -1.66 -3.87 12.04
CA TYR A 312 -0.45 -3.87 12.88
C TYR A 312 0.78 -4.59 12.29
N GLY A 313 1.13 -4.23 11.05
CA GLY A 313 2.33 -4.73 10.36
C GLY A 313 2.11 -5.97 9.48
N SER A 314 0.95 -6.62 9.55
CA SER A 314 0.66 -7.81 8.73
C SER A 314 0.34 -7.52 7.26
N GLY A 315 0.01 -6.27 6.93
CA GLY A 315 -0.60 -5.90 5.66
C GLY A 315 0.25 -6.26 4.44
N ALA A 316 1.56 -6.00 4.49
CA ALA A 316 2.46 -6.28 3.37
C ALA A 316 2.52 -7.79 3.07
N VAL A 317 2.67 -8.64 4.10
CA VAL A 317 2.74 -10.11 3.94
C VAL A 317 1.40 -10.67 3.44
N ILE A 318 0.27 -10.17 3.94
CA ILE A 318 -1.06 -10.58 3.47
C ILE A 318 -1.24 -10.19 1.99
N ALA A 319 -1.01 -8.92 1.64
CA ALA A 319 -1.18 -8.44 0.28
C ALA A 319 -0.29 -9.20 -0.71
N ASP A 320 0.94 -9.50 -0.30
CA ASP A 320 1.87 -10.25 -1.14
C ASP A 320 1.46 -11.71 -1.31
N SER A 321 0.99 -12.36 -0.24
CA SER A 321 0.44 -13.71 -0.27
C SER A 321 -0.81 -13.85 -1.15
N LEU A 322 -1.56 -12.76 -1.35
CA LEU A 322 -2.73 -12.68 -2.22
C LEU A 322 -2.38 -12.35 -3.68
N GLY A 323 -1.20 -11.79 -3.92
CA GLY A 323 -0.85 -11.26 -5.25
C GLY A 323 -1.36 -9.86 -5.53
N TYR A 324 -1.68 -9.07 -4.50
CA TYR A 324 -2.44 -7.82 -4.64
C TYR A 324 -1.55 -6.58 -4.60
N TYR A 325 -2.05 -5.47 -5.12
CA TYR A 325 -1.56 -4.12 -4.86
C TYR A 325 -1.84 -3.77 -3.39
N PHE A 326 -0.90 -3.11 -2.72
CA PHE A 326 -0.98 -2.81 -1.29
C PHE A 326 -0.96 -1.30 -1.01
N TYR A 327 -1.82 -0.85 -0.10
CA TYR A 327 -1.73 0.47 0.50
C TYR A 327 -1.74 0.38 2.03
N LEU A 328 -0.66 0.84 2.65
CA LEU A 328 -0.54 1.04 4.08
C LEU A 328 -1.04 2.45 4.41
N ILE A 329 -2.25 2.58 4.96
CA ILE A 329 -2.79 3.87 5.42
C ILE A 329 -2.12 4.24 6.75
N SER A 330 -2.05 3.29 7.67
CA SER A 330 -1.38 3.42 8.97
C SER A 330 -1.06 2.04 9.54
N ALA A 331 -0.45 1.99 10.73
CA ALA A 331 -0.31 0.72 11.44
C ALA A 331 -1.67 0.05 11.69
N ASN A 332 -2.77 0.81 11.81
CA ASN A 332 -4.10 0.25 12.02
C ASN A 332 -4.76 -0.20 10.70
N LEU A 333 -4.70 0.63 9.66
CA LEU A 333 -5.52 0.46 8.45
C LEU A 333 -4.70 0.09 7.21
N SER A 334 -5.21 -0.86 6.44
CA SER A 334 -4.65 -1.20 5.13
C SER A 334 -5.71 -1.53 4.08
N ILE A 335 -5.34 -1.35 2.81
CA ILE A 335 -6.17 -1.72 1.65
C ILE A 335 -5.35 -2.58 0.71
N MET A 336 -5.99 -3.60 0.14
CA MET A 336 -5.41 -4.50 -0.86
C MET A 336 -6.37 -4.63 -2.03
N SER A 337 -5.82 -4.69 -3.25
CA SER A 337 -6.64 -4.80 -4.45
C SER A 337 -6.01 -5.66 -5.53
N ARG A 338 -6.82 -6.37 -6.30
CA ARG A 338 -6.42 -6.94 -7.59
C ARG A 338 -6.20 -5.88 -8.66
N TYR A 339 -6.78 -4.71 -8.48
CA TYR A 339 -6.78 -3.63 -9.45
C TYR A 339 -5.69 -2.61 -9.12
N PRO A 340 -5.01 -2.03 -10.13
CA PRO A 340 -4.01 -1.01 -9.90
C PRO A 340 -4.56 0.17 -9.10
N ILE A 341 -3.80 0.60 -8.09
CA ILE A 341 -4.07 1.82 -7.33
C ILE A 341 -3.56 3.01 -8.15
N LEU A 342 -4.45 3.96 -8.44
CA LEU A 342 -4.13 5.17 -9.19
C LEU A 342 -3.74 6.32 -8.27
N GLU A 343 -4.51 6.51 -7.20
CA GLU A 343 -4.41 7.62 -6.27
C GLU A 343 -4.89 7.16 -4.90
N THR A 344 -4.45 7.84 -3.84
CA THR A 344 -4.90 7.60 -2.46
C THR A 344 -5.84 8.70 -1.99
N VAL A 345 -6.72 8.35 -1.07
CA VAL A 345 -7.57 9.28 -0.31
C VAL A 345 -6.98 9.35 1.10
N ARG A 346 -6.50 10.53 1.48
CA ARG A 346 -5.78 10.78 2.75
C ARG A 346 -6.53 11.77 3.64
N GLU A 347 -7.86 11.79 3.50
CA GLU A 347 -8.71 12.64 4.33
C GLU A 347 -8.68 12.16 5.79
N PHE A 348 -8.87 13.05 6.75
CA PHE A 348 -8.97 12.73 8.18
C PHE A 348 -7.70 12.04 8.77
N HIS A 349 -7.83 11.40 9.94
CA HIS A 349 -6.72 10.77 10.64
C HIS A 349 -6.40 9.38 10.07
N PRO A 350 -5.13 9.07 9.71
CA PRO A 350 -4.76 7.80 9.09
C PRO A 350 -5.04 6.54 9.92
N SER A 351 -5.14 6.68 11.25
CA SER A 351 -5.52 5.56 12.13
C SER A 351 -7.01 5.23 12.06
N ASN A 352 -7.83 6.13 11.51
CA ASN A 352 -9.29 6.04 11.48
C ASN A 352 -9.86 5.98 10.07
N PHE A 353 -9.18 6.56 9.08
CA PHE A 353 -9.73 6.64 7.74
C PHE A 353 -8.66 6.75 6.66
N GLY A 354 -8.96 6.19 5.49
CA GLY A 354 -8.20 6.36 4.26
C GLY A 354 -8.87 5.65 3.09
N GLY A 355 -8.32 5.79 1.89
CA GLY A 355 -8.90 5.16 0.70
C GLY A 355 -7.99 5.14 -0.51
N VAL A 356 -8.50 4.57 -1.60
CA VAL A 356 -7.82 4.45 -2.88
C VAL A 356 -8.79 4.62 -4.04
N THR A 357 -8.31 5.21 -5.13
CA THR A 357 -8.95 5.14 -6.45
C THR A 357 -8.35 3.97 -7.22
N LEU A 358 -9.19 3.03 -7.64
CA LEU A 358 -8.80 1.80 -8.32
C LEU A 358 -9.16 1.85 -9.82
N LYS A 359 -8.27 1.30 -10.65
CA LYS A 359 -8.51 1.13 -12.09
C LYS A 359 -9.14 -0.24 -12.38
N LEU A 360 -10.46 -0.29 -12.49
CA LEU A 360 -11.21 -1.52 -12.83
C LEU A 360 -11.20 -1.84 -14.33
N GLY A 361 -10.88 -0.85 -15.16
CA GLY A 361 -10.92 -0.92 -16.62
C GLY A 361 -10.19 0.25 -17.26
N PRO A 362 -10.13 0.32 -18.61
CA PRO A 362 -9.63 1.50 -19.31
C PRO A 362 -10.32 2.80 -18.87
N GLU A 363 -11.65 2.78 -18.80
CA GLU A 363 -12.49 3.94 -18.44
C GLU A 363 -13.22 3.76 -17.09
N LYS A 364 -13.16 2.56 -16.49
CA LYS A 364 -13.90 2.24 -15.27
C LYS A 364 -13.01 2.38 -14.04
N LYS A 365 -13.44 3.22 -13.10
CA LYS A 365 -12.76 3.49 -11.83
C LYS A 365 -13.73 3.32 -10.66
N LEU A 366 -13.18 3.09 -9.48
CA LEU A 366 -13.94 2.99 -8.23
C LEU A 366 -13.10 3.55 -7.08
N ILE A 367 -13.75 4.25 -6.14
CA ILE A 367 -13.14 4.63 -4.87
C ILE A 367 -13.51 3.59 -3.83
N TYR A 368 -12.50 3.02 -3.17
CA TYR A 368 -12.67 2.24 -1.95
C TYR A 368 -12.13 3.01 -0.76
N LEU A 369 -12.95 3.13 0.28
CA LEU A 369 -12.62 3.78 1.55
C LEU A 369 -12.63 2.72 2.66
N ASN A 370 -11.72 2.85 3.60
CA ASN A 370 -11.61 1.99 4.77
C ASN A 370 -11.68 2.84 6.04
N THR A 371 -12.49 2.44 7.02
CA THR A 371 -12.72 3.22 8.24
C THR A 371 -12.60 2.39 9.51
N TRP A 372 -12.12 3.03 10.56
CA TRP A 372 -12.18 2.58 11.95
C TRP A 372 -12.58 3.77 12.82
N LEU A 373 -13.85 3.83 13.21
CA LEU A 373 -14.31 4.88 14.12
C LEU A 373 -13.89 4.54 15.56
N ASN A 374 -13.94 5.54 16.43
CA ASN A 374 -13.57 5.39 17.84
C ASN A 374 -14.22 4.16 18.49
N TYR A 375 -13.43 3.37 19.19
CA TYR A 375 -13.95 2.21 19.95
C TYR A 375 -14.76 2.64 21.18
N LEU A 376 -14.66 3.91 21.59
CA LEU A 376 -15.44 4.50 22.68
C LEU A 376 -16.61 5.36 22.17
N PRO A 377 -17.73 5.42 22.90
CA PRO A 377 -17.98 4.74 24.18
C PRO A 377 -18.19 3.22 24.06
N ASP A 378 -17.84 2.50 25.14
CA ASP A 378 -18.17 1.07 25.29
C ASP A 378 -19.68 0.92 25.51
N VAL A 379 -20.37 0.53 24.44
CA VAL A 379 -21.84 0.40 24.42
C VAL A 379 -22.30 -0.73 25.35
N ASP A 380 -21.55 -1.83 25.46
CA ASP A 380 -21.90 -2.94 26.35
C ASP A 380 -21.83 -2.52 27.81
N ALA A 381 -20.73 -1.89 28.22
CA ALA A 381 -20.58 -1.38 29.58
C ALA A 381 -21.64 -0.32 29.91
N SER A 382 -21.90 0.59 28.96
CA SER A 382 -22.93 1.62 29.08
C SER A 382 -24.32 1.05 29.36
N ILE A 383 -24.67 -0.08 28.75
CA ILE A 383 -25.96 -0.75 28.94
C ILE A 383 -25.96 -1.62 30.19
N ARG A 384 -25.01 -2.57 30.29
CA ARG A 384 -25.05 -3.62 31.32
C ARG A 384 -24.59 -3.15 32.68
N GLN A 385 -23.61 -2.25 32.73
CA GLN A 385 -23.00 -1.78 33.98
C GLN A 385 -23.62 -0.44 34.40
N GLU A 386 -23.72 0.51 33.47
CA GLU A 386 -24.18 1.88 33.77
C GLU A 386 -25.70 2.07 33.62
N LYS A 387 -26.42 1.07 33.07
CA LYS A 387 -27.89 1.05 32.91
C LYS A 387 -28.43 2.25 32.13
N LYS A 388 -27.70 2.73 31.13
CA LYS A 388 -28.10 3.86 30.29
C LYS A 388 -29.26 3.49 29.37
N ASN A 389 -30.14 4.45 29.12
CA ASN A 389 -31.22 4.37 28.14
C ASN A 389 -30.81 4.92 26.77
N ALA A 390 -31.65 4.75 25.75
CA ALA A 390 -31.32 5.13 24.37
C ALA A 390 -30.92 6.61 24.20
N PRO A 391 -31.63 7.61 24.77
CA PRO A 391 -31.18 9.01 24.68
C PRO A 391 -29.80 9.27 25.31
N GLN A 392 -29.45 8.54 26.37
CA GLN A 392 -28.13 8.66 27.00
C GLN A 392 -27.04 8.07 26.09
N LEU A 393 -27.28 6.89 25.49
CA LEU A 393 -26.34 6.28 24.54
C LEU A 393 -26.06 7.21 23.35
N ILE A 394 -27.11 7.75 22.72
CA ILE A 394 -26.99 8.69 21.60
C ILE A 394 -26.22 9.96 21.99
N LYS A 395 -26.40 10.43 23.23
CA LYS A 395 -25.70 11.63 23.71
C LYS A 395 -24.18 11.40 23.83
N GLU A 396 -23.75 10.18 24.16
CA GLU A 396 -22.33 9.85 24.37
C GLU A 396 -21.57 9.74 23.06
N GLU A 397 -22.25 9.39 21.97
CA GLU A 397 -21.68 9.40 20.62
C GLU A 397 -21.27 10.79 20.12
N ALA A 398 -21.92 11.84 20.63
CA ALA A 398 -21.86 13.18 20.05
C ALA A 398 -20.43 13.76 19.91
N SER A 399 -19.54 13.42 20.84
CA SER A 399 -18.13 13.86 20.83
C SER A 399 -17.15 12.81 20.34
N THR A 400 -17.61 11.60 19.97
CA THR A 400 -16.77 10.49 19.52
C THR A 400 -17.15 10.13 18.08
N ARG A 401 -17.74 8.94 17.86
CA ARG A 401 -18.03 8.38 16.54
C ARG A 401 -18.92 9.29 15.70
N HIS A 402 -19.89 9.99 16.31
CA HIS A 402 -20.79 10.90 15.58
C HIS A 402 -20.06 12.13 15.04
N ALA A 403 -19.14 12.69 15.83
CA ALA A 403 -18.30 13.79 15.38
C ALA A 403 -17.35 13.34 14.27
N GLU A 404 -16.70 12.18 14.44
CA GLU A 404 -15.77 11.60 13.47
C GLU A 404 -16.45 11.35 12.12
N ILE A 405 -17.59 10.65 12.08
CA ILE A 405 -18.24 10.33 10.82
C ILE A 405 -18.75 11.58 10.10
N LYS A 406 -19.22 12.60 10.83
CA LYS A 406 -19.62 13.88 10.23
C LYS A 406 -18.44 14.60 9.61
N GLU A 407 -17.28 14.59 10.26
CA GLU A 407 -16.07 15.20 9.72
C GLU A 407 -15.56 14.42 8.50
N ILE A 408 -15.53 13.08 8.56
CA ILE A 408 -15.15 12.21 7.44
C ILE A 408 -16.06 12.50 6.25
N LEU A 409 -17.39 12.41 6.43
CA LEU A 409 -18.38 12.66 5.36
C LEU A 409 -18.24 14.05 4.76
N LYS A 410 -17.97 15.07 5.58
CA LYS A 410 -17.68 16.43 5.10
C LYS A 410 -16.43 16.48 4.24
N LYS A 411 -15.34 15.81 4.63
CA LYS A 411 -14.08 15.79 3.87
C LYS A 411 -14.21 15.01 2.57
N ILE A 412 -15.00 13.94 2.54
CA ILE A 412 -15.18 13.12 1.34
C ILE A 412 -16.32 13.56 0.42
N ASP A 413 -17.11 14.56 0.80
CA ASP A 413 -18.18 15.15 -0.02
C ASP A 413 -17.78 15.41 -1.50
N PRO A 414 -16.55 15.91 -1.81
CA PRO A 414 -16.11 16.05 -3.20
C PRO A 414 -16.16 14.74 -4.01
N TYR A 415 -15.83 13.60 -3.40
CA TYR A 415 -15.89 12.28 -4.05
C TYR A 415 -17.33 11.79 -4.23
N LEU A 416 -18.28 12.25 -3.39
CA LEU A 416 -19.66 11.80 -3.43
C LEU A 416 -20.49 12.44 -4.56
N LYS A 417 -20.02 13.58 -5.11
CA LYS A 417 -20.74 14.38 -6.12
C LYS A 417 -20.85 13.74 -7.49
N ASN A 418 -19.97 12.80 -7.84
CA ASN A 418 -19.93 12.15 -9.17
C ASN A 418 -19.96 10.62 -9.08
N THR A 419 -20.67 10.09 -8.09
CA THR A 419 -20.75 8.65 -7.80
C THR A 419 -21.39 7.80 -8.90
N ASP A 420 -22.09 8.44 -9.86
CA ASP A 420 -22.59 7.74 -11.05
C ASP A 420 -21.47 7.38 -12.04
N ARG A 421 -20.34 8.11 -12.05
CA ARG A 421 -19.16 7.80 -12.88
C ARG A 421 -17.99 7.23 -12.08
N LEU A 422 -17.87 7.63 -10.82
CA LEU A 422 -16.85 7.17 -9.89
C LEU A 422 -17.52 6.64 -8.62
N PRO A 423 -18.10 5.43 -8.67
CA PRO A 423 -18.79 4.84 -7.53
C PRO A 423 -17.87 4.72 -6.31
N VAL A 424 -18.45 4.85 -5.13
CA VAL A 424 -17.75 4.85 -3.84
C VAL A 424 -18.26 3.69 -3.00
N ILE A 425 -17.35 2.91 -2.44
CA ILE A 425 -17.62 1.89 -1.43
C ILE A 425 -16.81 2.24 -0.19
N MET A 426 -17.44 2.17 0.97
CA MET A 426 -16.80 2.38 2.27
C MET A 426 -17.00 1.12 3.12
N GLY A 427 -15.92 0.40 3.36
CA GLY A 427 -15.86 -0.71 4.29
C GLY A 427 -15.24 -0.29 5.62
N GLY A 428 -15.47 -1.04 6.67
CA GLY A 428 -14.72 -0.88 7.91
C GLY A 428 -15.49 -1.26 9.15
N ASP A 429 -14.86 -0.99 10.29
CA ASP A 429 -15.39 -1.17 11.63
C ASP A 429 -15.84 0.21 12.15
N PHE A 430 -17.13 0.38 12.33
CA PHE A 430 -17.72 1.64 12.78
C PHE A 430 -17.86 1.67 14.31
N ASN A 431 -17.49 0.57 14.99
CA ASN A 431 -17.61 0.40 16.44
C ASN A 431 -19.01 0.66 17.00
N MET A 432 -20.06 0.59 16.17
CA MET A 432 -21.41 0.98 16.57
C MET A 432 -22.48 0.22 15.79
N GLY A 433 -23.64 0.02 16.43
CA GLY A 433 -24.79 -0.66 15.82
C GLY A 433 -25.54 0.21 14.79
N SER A 434 -26.49 -0.38 14.06
CA SER A 434 -27.25 0.36 13.04
C SER A 434 -28.63 0.83 13.51
N HIS A 435 -29.08 1.99 13.04
CA HIS A 435 -30.49 2.41 13.15
C HIS A 435 -31.46 1.44 12.47
N LEU A 436 -30.97 0.58 11.57
CA LEU A 436 -31.74 -0.48 10.93
C LEU A 436 -31.77 -1.79 11.74
N ASP A 437 -30.84 -1.96 12.68
CA ASP A 437 -30.73 -3.15 13.51
C ASP A 437 -31.35 -2.94 14.89
N TRP A 438 -31.25 -1.75 15.49
CA TRP A 438 -31.74 -1.42 16.84
C TRP A 438 -33.17 -0.88 16.84
N ILE A 439 -34.11 -1.73 16.40
CA ILE A 439 -35.52 -1.41 16.21
C ILE A 439 -36.42 -2.16 17.20
N GLU A 440 -37.71 -1.83 17.20
CA GLU A 440 -38.70 -2.43 18.11
C GLU A 440 -38.71 -3.96 18.03
N ASP A 441 -38.62 -4.53 16.82
CA ASP A 441 -38.65 -5.98 16.59
C ASP A 441 -37.43 -6.70 17.20
N THR A 442 -36.28 -6.03 17.29
CA THR A 442 -35.01 -6.61 17.79
C THR A 442 -34.67 -6.18 19.21
N LYS A 443 -35.49 -5.34 19.87
CA LYS A 443 -35.17 -4.81 21.20
C LYS A 443 -34.85 -5.91 22.21
N ALA A 444 -35.45 -7.10 22.08
CA ALA A 444 -35.19 -8.24 22.98
C ALA A 444 -33.72 -8.70 22.97
N ILE A 445 -33.05 -8.64 21.81
CA ILE A 445 -31.62 -8.96 21.67
C ILE A 445 -30.71 -7.73 21.88
N HIS A 446 -31.30 -6.54 22.02
CA HIS A 446 -30.63 -5.27 22.35
C HIS A 446 -31.00 -4.77 23.75
N TYR A 447 -31.11 -5.67 24.73
CA TYR A 447 -31.35 -5.34 26.14
C TYR A 447 -32.61 -4.48 26.39
N GLY A 448 -33.64 -4.67 25.58
CA GLY A 448 -34.91 -3.94 25.64
C GLY A 448 -34.86 -2.53 25.04
N LEU A 449 -33.79 -2.17 24.33
CA LEU A 449 -33.57 -0.83 23.79
C LEU A 449 -33.79 -0.77 22.27
N THR A 450 -34.33 0.37 21.84
CA THR A 450 -34.35 0.82 20.45
C THR A 450 -33.50 2.08 20.36
N VAL A 451 -32.53 2.12 19.45
CA VAL A 451 -31.56 3.21 19.37
C VAL A 451 -31.41 3.68 17.93
N GLU A 452 -31.76 4.95 17.69
CA GLU A 452 -31.51 5.62 16.41
C GLU A 452 -30.05 6.10 16.36
N TRP A 453 -29.16 5.13 16.20
CA TRP A 453 -27.72 5.28 16.10
C TRP A 453 -27.30 6.38 15.10
N PRO A 454 -26.77 7.53 15.58
CA PRO A 454 -26.67 8.75 14.77
C PRO A 454 -25.71 8.62 13.60
N GLU A 455 -24.62 7.87 13.72
CA GLU A 455 -23.60 7.66 12.70
C GLU A 455 -24.17 6.95 11.48
N SER A 456 -24.91 5.86 11.72
CA SER A 456 -25.58 5.11 10.66
C SER A 456 -26.65 5.95 9.94
N LEU A 457 -27.28 6.90 10.65
CA LEU A 457 -28.17 7.90 10.04
C LEU A 457 -27.40 8.94 9.23
N GLU A 458 -26.20 9.36 9.64
CA GLU A 458 -25.35 10.26 8.84
C GLU A 458 -24.91 9.60 7.52
N MET A 459 -24.61 8.29 7.54
CA MET A 459 -24.33 7.53 6.32
C MET A 459 -25.52 7.54 5.37
N LEU A 460 -26.74 7.30 5.88
CA LEU A 460 -27.97 7.37 5.09
C LEU A 460 -28.20 8.79 4.52
N LYS A 461 -28.01 9.84 5.31
CA LYS A 461 -28.14 11.25 4.89
C LYS A 461 -27.13 11.64 3.81
N ALA A 462 -25.90 11.11 3.88
CA ALA A 462 -24.90 11.25 2.83
C ALA A 462 -25.24 10.44 1.56
N GLY A 463 -26.33 9.65 1.61
CA GLY A 463 -26.86 8.86 0.51
C GLY A 463 -26.05 7.61 0.22
N PHE A 464 -25.39 7.05 1.24
CA PHE A 464 -24.89 5.68 1.20
C PHE A 464 -26.03 4.69 1.48
N THR A 465 -25.86 3.47 0.98
CA THR A 465 -26.74 2.32 1.27
C THR A 465 -25.93 1.24 1.97
N ASP A 466 -26.47 0.69 3.06
CA ASP A 466 -25.93 -0.50 3.73
C ASP A 466 -26.16 -1.73 2.84
N SER A 467 -25.08 -2.33 2.33
CA SER A 467 -25.20 -3.47 1.40
C SER A 467 -25.77 -4.73 2.06
N TYR A 468 -25.52 -4.95 3.34
CA TYR A 468 -26.04 -6.11 4.05
C TYR A 468 -27.55 -5.97 4.25
N ARG A 469 -28.01 -4.84 4.80
CA ARG A 469 -29.45 -4.60 5.01
C ARG A 469 -30.25 -4.38 3.74
N LYS A 470 -29.59 -4.00 2.64
CA LYS A 470 -30.23 -3.97 1.32
C LYS A 470 -30.74 -5.35 0.88
N LEU A 471 -30.00 -6.41 1.22
CA LEU A 471 -30.32 -7.79 0.84
C LEU A 471 -31.01 -8.56 1.97
N HIS A 472 -30.63 -8.30 3.22
CA HIS A 472 -31.14 -8.96 4.42
C HIS A 472 -32.04 -8.01 5.21
N ARG A 473 -33.29 -7.86 4.80
CA ARG A 473 -34.18 -6.81 5.34
C ARG A 473 -34.65 -7.05 6.77
N ASN A 474 -34.70 -8.30 7.22
CA ASN A 474 -35.18 -8.65 8.56
C ASN A 474 -33.99 -8.88 9.51
N PRO A 475 -33.73 -7.97 10.46
CA PRO A 475 -32.62 -8.10 11.38
C PRO A 475 -32.78 -9.22 12.42
N LEU A 476 -33.99 -9.78 12.61
CA LEU A 476 -34.19 -10.94 13.48
C LEU A 476 -33.75 -12.25 12.83
N SER A 477 -34.08 -12.47 11.56
CA SER A 477 -33.67 -13.69 10.85
C SER A 477 -32.20 -13.65 10.44
N ASP A 478 -31.72 -12.46 10.09
CA ASP A 478 -30.39 -12.26 9.53
C ASP A 478 -29.65 -11.17 10.32
N PRO A 479 -29.31 -11.38 11.61
CA PRO A 479 -28.74 -10.33 12.47
C PRO A 479 -27.37 -9.85 11.97
N GLY A 480 -26.62 -10.70 11.27
CA GLY A 480 -25.35 -10.31 10.66
C GLY A 480 -24.29 -9.91 11.68
N LEU A 481 -24.26 -10.56 12.84
CA LEU A 481 -23.35 -10.23 13.93
C LEU A 481 -21.89 -10.28 13.45
N THR A 482 -21.18 -9.16 13.60
CA THR A 482 -19.76 -9.09 13.26
C THR A 482 -18.89 -8.96 14.51
N TRP A 483 -19.39 -8.40 15.60
CA TRP A 483 -18.69 -8.36 16.88
C TRP A 483 -19.10 -9.49 17.82
N GLY A 484 -18.14 -9.98 18.60
CA GLY A 484 -18.38 -11.00 19.60
C GLY A 484 -18.59 -12.40 18.98
N VAL A 485 -17.92 -12.71 17.88
CA VAL A 485 -17.94 -14.05 17.26
C VAL A 485 -17.32 -15.12 18.16
N ARG A 486 -16.49 -14.70 19.11
CA ARG A 486 -15.90 -15.58 20.13
C ARG A 486 -16.84 -15.91 21.28
N ALA A 487 -17.97 -15.21 21.39
CA ALA A 487 -18.95 -15.47 22.43
C ALA A 487 -19.55 -16.87 22.26
N ALA A 488 -19.62 -17.63 23.35
CA ALA A 488 -20.34 -18.89 23.33
C ALA A 488 -21.83 -18.60 23.07
N PRO A 489 -22.47 -19.27 22.08
CA PRO A 489 -23.86 -18.99 21.72
C PRO A 489 -24.87 -19.41 22.80
N THR A 490 -24.41 -20.13 23.82
CA THR A 490 -25.22 -20.67 24.92
C THR A 490 -25.28 -19.78 26.15
N THR A 491 -24.68 -18.58 26.10
CA THR A 491 -24.62 -17.67 27.25
C THR A 491 -24.53 -16.21 26.83
N ASP A 492 -25.04 -15.32 27.68
CA ASP A 492 -24.98 -13.86 27.56
C ASP A 492 -23.82 -13.24 28.36
N LEU A 493 -22.97 -14.05 29.00
CA LEU A 493 -21.86 -13.57 29.84
C LEU A 493 -20.86 -12.70 29.06
N TYR A 494 -20.68 -12.97 27.77
CA TYR A 494 -19.80 -12.18 26.89
C TYR A 494 -20.28 -10.72 26.76
N GLY A 495 -21.59 -10.48 26.88
CA GLY A 495 -22.21 -9.17 26.69
C GLY A 495 -22.83 -8.99 25.31
N LEU A 496 -22.99 -7.73 24.93
CA LEU A 496 -23.57 -7.30 23.67
C LEU A 496 -22.79 -7.89 22.49
N ARG A 497 -23.53 -8.56 21.61
CA ARG A 497 -23.08 -8.98 20.28
C ARG A 497 -23.86 -8.16 19.28
N ASP A 498 -23.17 -7.58 18.31
CA ASP A 498 -23.80 -6.65 17.37
C ASP A 498 -23.11 -6.68 16.01
N ARG A 499 -23.75 -6.07 15.02
CA ARG A 499 -23.17 -5.80 13.71
C ARG A 499 -22.61 -4.39 13.72
N ILE A 500 -21.28 -4.30 13.82
CA ILE A 500 -20.55 -3.03 13.88
C ILE A 500 -19.60 -2.82 12.69
N ASP A 501 -19.43 -3.85 11.86
CA ASP A 501 -18.66 -3.79 10.62
C ASP A 501 -19.62 -3.68 9.44
N PHE A 502 -19.35 -2.74 8.53
CA PHE A 502 -20.26 -2.41 7.44
C PHE A 502 -19.54 -2.32 6.10
N ILE A 503 -20.28 -2.63 5.02
CA ILE A 503 -19.94 -2.24 3.66
C ILE A 503 -21.07 -1.34 3.17
N TYR A 504 -20.81 -0.04 3.16
CA TYR A 504 -21.67 0.98 2.57
C TYR A 504 -21.27 1.26 1.12
N TYR A 505 -22.24 1.56 0.26
CA TYR A 505 -21.97 1.90 -1.13
C TYR A 505 -22.83 3.06 -1.63
N LYS A 506 -22.30 3.77 -2.64
CA LYS A 506 -22.98 4.88 -3.32
C LYS A 506 -22.59 4.91 -4.80
N GLY A 507 -23.59 4.97 -5.67
CA GLY A 507 -23.43 5.09 -7.13
C GLY A 507 -24.32 4.09 -7.89
N LYS A 508 -24.96 4.54 -8.99
CA LYS A 508 -25.91 3.71 -9.78
C LYS A 508 -25.26 2.51 -10.50
N GLY A 509 -23.94 2.51 -10.63
CA GLY A 509 -23.18 1.42 -11.24
C GLY A 509 -22.99 0.19 -10.34
N LEU A 510 -23.39 0.27 -9.07
CA LEU A 510 -23.23 -0.79 -8.07
C LEU A 510 -24.58 -1.41 -7.69
N ASN A 511 -24.76 -2.69 -7.99
CA ASN A 511 -25.91 -3.48 -7.53
C ASN A 511 -25.43 -4.62 -6.63
N PRO A 512 -25.63 -4.58 -5.31
CA PRO A 512 -25.28 -5.70 -4.45
C PRO A 512 -26.20 -6.89 -4.79
N ILE A 513 -25.60 -8.05 -5.04
CA ILE A 513 -26.33 -9.30 -5.36
C ILE A 513 -26.14 -10.38 -4.29
N GLU A 514 -25.09 -10.27 -3.50
CA GLU A 514 -24.82 -11.12 -2.33
C GLU A 514 -24.12 -10.26 -1.28
N SER A 515 -24.47 -10.41 -0.01
CA SER A 515 -23.74 -9.84 1.12
C SER A 515 -23.81 -10.85 2.26
N ARG A 516 -22.70 -11.19 2.90
CA ARG A 516 -22.68 -12.19 3.96
C ARG A 516 -21.55 -12.00 4.94
N VAL A 517 -21.79 -12.45 6.16
CA VAL A 517 -20.79 -12.54 7.23
C VAL A 517 -19.90 -13.76 6.99
N ILE A 518 -18.61 -13.64 7.33
CA ILE A 518 -17.64 -14.72 7.36
C ILE A 518 -17.05 -14.77 8.76
N ASP A 519 -17.48 -15.77 9.53
CA ASP A 519 -17.12 -16.02 10.93
C ASP A 519 -16.55 -17.44 11.13
N TYR A 520 -16.14 -18.09 10.04
CA TYR A 520 -15.70 -19.48 10.03
C TYR A 520 -14.30 -19.66 9.43
N HIS A 521 -13.51 -20.52 10.08
CA HIS A 521 -12.29 -21.10 9.56
C HIS A 521 -12.31 -22.60 9.89
N PRO A 522 -11.82 -23.51 9.01
CA PRO A 522 -11.86 -24.96 9.24
C PRO A 522 -11.28 -25.46 10.57
N VAL A 523 -10.36 -24.70 11.15
CA VAL A 523 -9.70 -25.02 12.43
C VAL A 523 -10.26 -24.17 13.57
N MET A 524 -10.05 -22.86 13.50
CA MET A 524 -10.53 -21.88 14.47
C MET A 524 -10.46 -20.51 13.83
N PHE A 525 -11.53 -19.74 13.98
CA PHE A 525 -11.62 -18.42 13.40
C PHE A 525 -10.62 -17.45 14.05
N PRO A 526 -9.83 -16.68 13.28
CA PRO A 526 -8.63 -16.02 13.80
C PRO A 526 -8.84 -14.61 14.38
N SER A 527 -10.07 -14.12 14.45
CA SER A 527 -10.41 -12.77 14.92
C SER A 527 -11.61 -12.79 15.89
N ASP A 528 -11.77 -11.74 16.69
CA ASP A 528 -12.97 -11.47 17.49
C ASP A 528 -14.05 -10.67 16.73
N HIS A 529 -13.71 -10.18 15.53
CA HIS A 529 -14.66 -9.71 14.52
C HIS A 529 -14.84 -10.74 13.40
N ALA A 530 -16.08 -10.92 12.93
CA ALA A 530 -16.35 -11.54 11.63
C ALA A 530 -15.94 -10.59 10.50
N ALA A 531 -15.60 -11.15 9.34
CA ALA A 531 -15.50 -10.34 8.12
C ALA A 531 -16.87 -10.15 7.48
N LEU A 532 -17.02 -9.08 6.70
CA LEU A 532 -18.17 -8.87 5.83
C LEU A 532 -17.70 -8.88 4.38
N ILE A 533 -18.40 -9.61 3.51
CA ILE A 533 -18.18 -9.59 2.07
C ILE A 533 -19.46 -9.22 1.35
N THR A 534 -19.35 -8.35 0.34
CA THR A 534 -20.44 -8.01 -0.58
C THR A 534 -19.98 -8.19 -2.01
N ILE A 535 -20.79 -8.88 -2.81
CA ILE A 535 -20.60 -9.02 -4.26
C ILE A 535 -21.50 -8.01 -4.95
N PHE A 536 -20.90 -7.10 -5.70
CA PHE A 536 -21.59 -6.14 -6.53
C PHE A 536 -21.58 -6.60 -7.99
N GLN A 537 -22.75 -6.73 -8.60
CA GLN A 537 -22.83 -6.70 -10.05
C GLN A 537 -22.56 -5.27 -10.52
N LEU A 538 -21.59 -5.12 -11.43
CA LEU A 538 -21.28 -3.83 -12.02
C LEU A 538 -22.16 -3.63 -13.25
N LYS A 539 -22.81 -2.47 -13.37
CA LYS A 539 -23.56 -2.14 -14.58
C LYS A 539 -22.61 -2.15 -15.80
N LYS A 540 -23.02 -2.81 -16.88
CA LYS A 540 -22.39 -2.69 -18.21
C LYS A 540 -22.85 -1.37 -18.81
N ASP A 541 -21.90 -0.60 -19.34
CA ASP A 541 -22.20 0.69 -19.98
C ASP A 541 -23.12 0.55 -21.19
#